data_AF-A0A962UJ84-F1
#
_entry.id   AF-A0A962UJ84-F1
#
_cell.length_a   1.000
_cell.length_b   1.000
_cell.length_c   1.000
_cell.angle_alpha   90.00
_cell.angle_beta   90.00
_cell.angle_gamma   90.00
#
_symmetry.space_group_name_H-M   'P 1'
#
loop_
_entity.id
_entity.type
_entity.pdbx_description
1 polymer ?
#
loop_
_entity_poly.entity_id
_entity_poly.type
_entity_poly.pdbx_seq_one_letter_code
_entity_poly.pdbx_strand_id
1 'polypeptide(L)'
;MIALSAVPMTAPAQERDGEDASHHVVILNAADPYLPAFLALDRGLREAIALSKQRIPAGLYAETLDMFRFPQTLLAEDVIALLRKKYRGLKVDVVVTAGSIALDFAQRHRTELWPGAAIVFHSVPVTVLEGRNLDPHTTGVPVQLGFEQTLNLALHLRPATRRVVVIAGAAEPDRWHLSLAQTALARYAGRLDVQYLTGLTLADTVAAVRALPLDAVVLYLTMFRDGGGVPLVPRDVLTRVAAVSRVPIFGMFETYLGDGIAAGSIASYEAQGRRAGELVARVLNGEDPSVIGVQAPAMSHCIADWRQLRHWGIAENLLPADCEIRFKKVTAWDRYSWQILTALAVILAQTALIIALMLNHRRLRQTQSALQDEYDRRNQAETTAAHMRERL
;
A
#
# COMPACT_ATOMS: atom_id res chain seq x y z
N MET A 1 -41.45 65.37 -0.77
CA MET A 1 -41.62 64.25 -1.71
C MET A 1 -40.27 64.02 -2.39
N ILE A 2 -39.45 63.11 -1.85
CA ILE A 2 -38.17 62.70 -2.45
C ILE A 2 -38.35 61.23 -2.79
N ALA A 3 -38.41 60.92 -4.08
CA ALA A 3 -38.57 59.56 -4.57
C ALA A 3 -37.21 58.85 -4.52
N LEU A 4 -37.07 57.86 -3.63
CA LEU A 4 -35.97 56.90 -3.68
C LEU A 4 -36.25 55.90 -4.82
N SER A 5 -35.49 55.97 -5.90
CA SER A 5 -35.45 54.93 -6.92
C SER A 5 -34.68 53.72 -6.38
N ALA A 6 -35.38 52.62 -6.11
CA ALA A 6 -34.75 51.33 -5.84
C ALA A 6 -34.18 50.77 -7.15
N VAL A 7 -32.85 50.75 -7.28
CA VAL A 7 -32.17 49.98 -8.33
C VAL A 7 -32.17 48.52 -7.88
N PRO A 8 -32.70 47.58 -8.68
CA PRO A 8 -32.58 46.17 -8.35
C PRO A 8 -31.11 45.76 -8.55
N MET A 9 -30.42 45.45 -7.44
CA MET A 9 -29.17 44.70 -7.50
C MET A 9 -29.50 43.27 -7.93
N THR A 10 -29.45 43.02 -9.23
CA THR A 10 -29.24 41.66 -9.74
C THR A 10 -27.82 41.27 -9.38
N ALA A 11 -27.66 40.50 -8.30
CA ALA A 11 -26.42 39.80 -8.04
C ALA A 11 -26.12 38.92 -9.27
N PRO A 12 -24.91 38.95 -9.86
CA PRO A 12 -24.56 38.04 -10.92
C PRO A 12 -24.71 36.61 -10.39
N ALA A 13 -25.37 35.75 -11.18
CA ALA A 13 -25.38 34.32 -10.93
C ALA A 13 -23.92 33.88 -10.79
N GLN A 14 -23.59 33.30 -9.65
CA GLN A 14 -22.26 32.79 -9.38
C GLN A 14 -22.00 31.65 -10.37
N GLU A 15 -21.15 31.91 -11.37
CA GLU A 15 -20.70 30.92 -12.35
C GLU A 15 -20.26 29.66 -11.59
N ARG A 16 -20.85 28.52 -11.96
CA ARG A 16 -20.49 27.25 -11.33
C ARG A 16 -19.22 26.78 -12.01
N ASP A 17 -18.17 26.47 -11.24
CA ASP A 17 -17.01 25.73 -11.75
C ASP A 17 -17.52 24.48 -12.50
N GLY A 18 -17.34 24.45 -13.83
CA GLY A 18 -17.86 23.41 -14.72
C GLY A 18 -18.92 23.84 -15.74
N GLU A 19 -19.36 25.11 -15.79
CA GLU A 19 -20.35 25.57 -16.79
C GLU A 19 -19.89 25.44 -18.26
N ASP A 20 -18.57 25.41 -18.50
CA ASP A 20 -17.97 25.14 -19.83
C ASP A 20 -17.74 23.64 -20.12
N ALA A 21 -18.00 22.74 -19.15
CA ALA A 21 -17.81 21.31 -19.36
C ALA A 21 -18.94 20.72 -20.21
N SER A 22 -18.59 20.10 -21.33
CA SER A 22 -19.55 19.40 -22.19
C SER A 22 -20.21 18.18 -21.53
N HIS A 23 -19.58 17.64 -20.48
CA HIS A 23 -20.04 16.45 -19.76
C HIS A 23 -19.89 16.58 -18.25
N HIS A 24 -20.78 15.93 -17.50
CA HIS A 24 -20.72 15.92 -16.04
C HIS A 24 -20.66 14.49 -15.49
N VAL A 25 -19.66 14.24 -14.65
CA VAL A 25 -19.40 12.95 -14.02
C VAL A 25 -19.49 13.09 -12.51
N VAL A 26 -20.35 12.28 -11.89
CA VAL A 26 -20.47 12.19 -10.42
C VAL A 26 -19.67 10.99 -9.94
N ILE A 27 -18.79 11.17 -8.97
CA ILE A 27 -17.99 10.12 -8.34
C ILE A 27 -18.56 9.87 -6.95
N LEU A 28 -19.23 8.74 -6.78
CA LEU A 28 -19.94 8.38 -5.56
C LEU A 28 -19.12 7.40 -4.73
N ASN A 29 -18.73 7.84 -3.53
CA ASN A 29 -17.97 7.06 -2.57
C ASN A 29 -18.82 6.71 -1.34
N ALA A 30 -18.67 5.48 -0.83
CA ALA A 30 -19.39 5.04 0.37
C ALA A 30 -18.72 5.43 1.69
N ALA A 31 -17.53 6.02 1.64
CA ALA A 31 -16.68 6.30 2.80
C ALA A 31 -15.99 7.65 2.68
N ASP A 32 -15.22 8.01 3.71
CA ASP A 32 -14.39 9.21 3.71
C ASP A 32 -13.46 9.22 2.47
N PRO A 33 -13.56 10.26 1.62
CA PRO A 33 -12.79 10.33 0.37
C PRO A 33 -11.28 10.45 0.60
N TYR A 34 -10.83 10.82 1.80
CA TYR A 34 -9.41 10.94 2.15
C TYR A 34 -8.80 9.64 2.69
N LEU A 35 -9.57 8.55 2.76
CA LEU A 35 -8.99 7.25 3.02
C LEU A 35 -7.97 6.90 1.92
N PRO A 36 -6.79 6.35 2.26
CA PRO A 36 -5.72 6.12 1.29
C PRO A 36 -6.14 5.29 0.05
N ALA A 37 -7.05 4.33 0.22
CA ALA A 37 -7.58 3.53 -0.89
C ALA A 37 -8.38 4.38 -1.89
N PHE A 38 -9.23 5.27 -1.40
CA PHE A 38 -10.05 6.15 -2.24
C PHE A 38 -9.20 7.21 -2.95
N LEU A 39 -8.17 7.75 -2.30
CA LEU A 39 -7.21 8.64 -2.96
C LEU A 39 -6.49 7.97 -4.13
N ALA A 40 -6.09 6.70 -3.98
CA ALA A 40 -5.45 5.94 -5.05
C ALA A 40 -6.41 5.62 -6.20
N LEU A 41 -7.66 5.24 -5.88
CA LEU A 41 -8.73 5.01 -6.86
C LEU A 41 -9.04 6.29 -7.65
N ASP A 42 -9.29 7.41 -6.95
CA ASP A 42 -9.64 8.69 -7.54
C ASP A 42 -8.49 9.24 -8.40
N ARG A 43 -7.23 9.09 -7.97
CA ARG A 43 -6.06 9.44 -8.81
C ARG A 43 -6.07 8.69 -10.14
N GLY A 44 -6.15 7.36 -10.11
CA GLY A 44 -6.14 6.54 -11.32
C GLY A 44 -7.32 6.86 -12.24
N LEU A 45 -8.50 7.07 -11.66
CA LEU A 45 -9.73 7.46 -12.37
C LEU A 45 -9.56 8.79 -13.12
N ARG A 46 -9.11 9.83 -12.40
CA ARG A 46 -8.94 11.18 -12.97
C ARG A 46 -7.86 11.23 -14.03
N GLU A 47 -6.73 10.56 -13.79
CA GLU A 47 -5.63 10.47 -14.76
C GLU A 47 -6.11 9.80 -16.06
N ALA A 48 -6.85 8.70 -15.99
CA ALA A 48 -7.36 8.01 -17.16
C ALA A 48 -8.37 8.85 -17.97
N ILE A 49 -9.26 9.59 -17.30
CA ILE A 49 -10.20 10.50 -17.96
C ILE A 49 -9.45 11.64 -18.65
N ALA A 50 -8.49 12.26 -17.95
CA ALA A 50 -7.72 13.40 -18.46
C ALA A 50 -6.79 13.03 -19.63
N LEU A 51 -6.22 11.83 -19.61
CA LEU A 51 -5.35 11.30 -20.65
C LEU A 51 -6.10 10.63 -21.82
N SER A 52 -7.44 10.62 -21.79
CA SER A 52 -8.22 10.08 -22.88
C SER A 52 -7.89 10.79 -24.20
N LYS A 53 -7.78 10.02 -25.30
CA LYS A 53 -7.33 10.52 -26.61
C LYS A 53 -8.14 11.71 -27.13
N GLN A 54 -9.40 11.79 -26.74
CA GLN A 54 -10.32 12.84 -27.20
C GLN A 54 -10.33 14.08 -26.29
N ARG A 55 -9.67 14.02 -25.11
CA ARG A 55 -9.62 15.12 -24.11
C ARG A 55 -10.99 15.77 -23.86
N ILE A 56 -12.01 14.93 -23.66
CA ILE A 56 -13.39 15.39 -23.48
C ILE A 56 -13.46 16.27 -22.21
N PRO A 57 -13.88 17.55 -22.31
CA PRO A 57 -14.08 18.39 -21.14
C PRO A 57 -15.19 17.80 -20.26
N ALA A 58 -14.80 17.31 -19.08
CA ALA A 58 -15.70 16.69 -18.12
C ALA A 58 -15.55 17.32 -16.73
N GLY A 59 -16.65 17.85 -16.20
CA GLY A 59 -16.74 18.31 -14.81
C GLY A 59 -16.86 17.10 -13.88
N LEU A 60 -15.95 17.00 -12.89
CA LEU A 60 -15.89 15.88 -11.96
C LEU A 60 -16.39 16.30 -10.57
N TYR A 61 -17.51 15.74 -10.13
CA TYR A 61 -18.15 16.04 -8.84
C TYR A 61 -18.00 14.87 -7.90
N ALA A 62 -17.26 15.04 -6.80
CA ALA A 62 -17.14 14.01 -5.78
C ALA A 62 -18.28 14.12 -4.76
N GLU A 63 -18.97 13.01 -4.53
CA GLU A 63 -20.01 12.85 -3.51
C GLU A 63 -19.66 11.72 -2.55
N THR A 64 -19.87 11.95 -1.25
CA THR A 64 -19.72 10.92 -0.23
C THR A 64 -21.08 10.58 0.37
N LEU A 65 -21.33 9.29 0.53
CA LEU A 65 -22.48 8.78 1.28
C LEU A 65 -22.16 8.64 2.78
N ASP A 66 -20.88 8.67 3.16
CA ASP A 66 -20.36 8.47 4.53
C ASP A 66 -20.90 7.23 5.28
N MET A 67 -21.34 6.21 4.53
CA MET A 67 -21.98 5.00 5.05
C MET A 67 -21.03 4.03 5.79
N PHE A 68 -19.72 4.28 5.75
CA PHE A 68 -18.76 3.57 6.63
C PHE A 68 -18.78 4.12 8.07
N ARG A 69 -19.20 5.38 8.25
CA ARG A 69 -19.26 6.06 9.55
C ARG A 69 -20.68 6.05 10.13
N PHE A 70 -21.67 6.24 9.27
CA PHE A 70 -23.07 6.34 9.65
C PHE A 70 -23.86 5.16 9.07
N PRO A 71 -24.80 4.57 9.82
CA PRO A 71 -25.66 3.53 9.29
C PRO A 71 -26.44 4.01 8.06
N GLN A 72 -26.60 3.16 7.05
CA GLN A 72 -27.35 3.51 5.83
C GLN A 72 -28.77 3.99 6.12
N THR A 73 -29.41 3.38 7.13
CA THR A 73 -30.77 3.73 7.58
C THR A 73 -30.89 5.12 8.17
N LEU A 74 -29.79 5.72 8.63
CA LEU A 74 -29.80 7.00 9.31
C LEU A 74 -29.84 8.18 8.34
N LEU A 75 -29.13 8.08 7.20
CA LEU A 75 -28.87 9.24 6.32
C LEU A 75 -29.57 9.16 4.95
N ALA A 76 -30.20 8.03 4.61
CA ALA A 76 -30.63 7.77 3.24
C ALA A 76 -31.53 8.88 2.65
N GLU A 77 -32.63 9.25 3.31
CA GLU A 77 -33.60 10.21 2.75
C GLU A 77 -33.04 11.63 2.62
N ASP A 78 -32.33 12.11 3.65
CA ASP A 78 -31.74 13.45 3.65
C ASP A 78 -30.61 13.58 2.63
N VAL A 79 -29.79 12.54 2.46
CA VAL A 79 -28.75 12.48 1.43
C VAL A 79 -29.37 12.52 0.04
N ILE A 80 -30.44 11.74 -0.19
CA ILE A 80 -31.17 11.77 -1.46
C ILE A 80 -31.75 13.17 -1.72
N ALA A 81 -32.38 13.79 -0.72
CA ALA A 81 -32.94 15.13 -0.85
C ALA A 81 -31.88 16.19 -1.17
N LEU A 82 -30.71 16.10 -0.53
CA LEU A 82 -29.56 16.97 -0.80
C LEU A 82 -29.04 16.76 -2.22
N LEU A 83 -28.79 15.52 -2.63
CA LEU A 83 -28.30 15.20 -3.99
C LEU A 83 -29.31 15.65 -5.05
N ARG A 84 -30.61 15.40 -4.84
CA ARG A 84 -31.68 15.88 -5.72
C ARG A 84 -31.63 17.39 -5.87
N LYS A 85 -31.40 18.13 -4.78
CA LYS A 85 -31.27 19.59 -4.81
C LYS A 85 -29.99 20.05 -5.53
N LYS A 86 -28.85 19.39 -5.28
CA LYS A 86 -27.55 19.73 -5.89
C LYS A 86 -27.55 19.56 -7.41
N TYR A 87 -28.10 18.43 -7.88
CA TYR A 87 -28.07 18.03 -9.29
C TYR A 87 -29.30 18.47 -10.08
N ARG A 88 -30.24 19.20 -9.45
CA ARG A 88 -31.41 19.74 -10.14
C ARG A 88 -30.99 20.69 -11.27
N GLY A 89 -31.37 20.36 -12.49
CA GLY A 89 -31.07 21.13 -13.69
C GLY A 89 -29.67 20.88 -14.26
N LEU A 90 -28.88 19.97 -13.66
CA LEU A 90 -27.60 19.53 -14.20
C LEU A 90 -27.76 18.16 -14.87
N LYS A 91 -27.45 18.06 -16.16
CA LYS A 91 -27.43 16.78 -16.85
C LYS A 91 -26.14 16.04 -16.48
N VAL A 92 -26.27 14.99 -15.68
CA VAL A 92 -25.18 14.05 -15.37
C VAL A 92 -25.14 12.96 -16.42
N ASP A 93 -23.99 12.74 -17.04
CA ASP A 93 -23.81 11.72 -18.08
C ASP A 93 -23.33 10.40 -17.48
N VAL A 94 -22.50 10.44 -16.44
CA VAL A 94 -21.94 9.25 -15.79
C VAL A 94 -21.93 9.38 -14.27
N VAL A 95 -22.32 8.31 -13.59
CA VAL A 95 -22.16 8.12 -12.15
C VAL A 95 -21.14 7.00 -11.93
N VAL A 96 -19.98 7.34 -11.42
CA VAL A 96 -18.94 6.39 -11.03
C VAL A 96 -19.21 5.94 -9.60
N THR A 97 -19.24 4.63 -9.34
CA THR A 97 -19.52 4.10 -8.00
C THR A 97 -18.38 3.24 -7.49
N ALA A 98 -17.85 3.60 -6.31
CA ALA A 98 -16.78 2.86 -5.65
C ALA A 98 -17.34 1.88 -4.61
N GLY A 99 -17.31 0.58 -4.94
CA GLY A 99 -17.75 -0.50 -4.06
C GLY A 99 -19.26 -0.74 -4.07
N SER A 100 -19.68 -1.84 -3.42
CA SER A 100 -21.06 -2.36 -3.50
C SER A 100 -22.11 -1.39 -2.97
N ILE A 101 -21.80 -0.68 -1.87
CA ILE A 101 -22.75 0.26 -1.24
C ILE A 101 -23.09 1.41 -2.21
N ALA A 102 -22.08 2.00 -2.85
CA ALA A 102 -22.29 3.08 -3.81
C ALA A 102 -23.02 2.59 -5.07
N LEU A 103 -22.69 1.37 -5.55
CA LEU A 103 -23.40 0.76 -6.68
C LEU A 103 -24.89 0.54 -6.34
N ASP A 104 -25.19 -0.02 -5.17
CA ASP A 104 -26.56 -0.27 -4.75
C ASP A 104 -27.36 1.03 -4.62
N PHE A 105 -26.76 2.07 -4.05
CA PHE A 105 -27.38 3.39 -3.95
C PHE A 105 -27.68 3.96 -5.34
N ALA A 106 -26.70 3.93 -6.25
CA ALA A 106 -26.89 4.42 -7.60
C ALA A 106 -27.99 3.63 -8.32
N GLN A 107 -27.99 2.29 -8.29
CA GLN A 107 -29.02 1.50 -8.97
C GLN A 107 -30.44 1.79 -8.45
N ARG A 108 -30.60 2.05 -7.15
CA ARG A 108 -31.91 2.38 -6.56
C ARG A 108 -32.39 3.80 -6.90
N HIS A 109 -31.48 4.77 -6.95
CA HIS A 109 -31.86 6.20 -6.98
C HIS A 109 -31.44 6.94 -8.26
N ARG A 110 -30.75 6.29 -9.20
CA ARG A 110 -30.25 6.94 -10.44
C ARG A 110 -31.37 7.57 -11.24
N THR A 111 -32.50 6.89 -11.45
CA THR A 111 -33.60 7.43 -12.27
C THR A 111 -34.15 8.73 -11.70
N GLU A 112 -34.11 8.88 -10.38
CA GLU A 112 -34.57 10.08 -9.69
C GLU A 112 -33.49 11.19 -9.63
N LEU A 113 -32.25 10.82 -9.32
CA LEU A 113 -31.16 11.77 -9.07
C LEU A 113 -30.44 12.20 -10.35
N TRP A 114 -30.23 11.26 -11.28
CA TRP A 114 -29.41 11.38 -12.48
C TRP A 114 -30.05 10.64 -13.66
N PRO A 115 -31.23 11.11 -14.14
CA PRO A 115 -31.97 10.45 -15.21
C PRO A 115 -31.12 10.38 -16.49
N GLY A 116 -31.04 9.19 -17.08
CA GLY A 116 -30.27 8.94 -18.31
C GLY A 116 -28.77 8.72 -18.12
N ALA A 117 -28.19 9.03 -16.96
CA ALA A 117 -26.77 8.77 -16.68
C ALA A 117 -26.41 7.28 -16.77
N ALA A 118 -25.21 6.95 -17.26
CA ALA A 118 -24.65 5.61 -17.12
C ALA A 118 -24.09 5.39 -15.71
N ILE A 119 -24.07 4.15 -15.24
CA ILE A 119 -23.33 3.76 -14.03
C ILE A 119 -22.04 3.06 -14.44
N VAL A 120 -20.91 3.55 -13.95
CA VAL A 120 -19.59 2.90 -14.09
C VAL A 120 -19.11 2.49 -12.71
N PHE A 121 -19.25 1.22 -12.35
CA PHE A 121 -18.80 0.75 -11.04
C PHE A 121 -17.35 0.25 -11.05
N HIS A 122 -16.71 0.32 -9.89
CA HIS A 122 -15.47 -0.38 -9.63
C HIS A 122 -15.39 -0.87 -8.18
N SER A 123 -14.41 -1.73 -7.88
CA SER A 123 -14.18 -2.25 -6.52
C SER A 123 -15.35 -3.04 -5.92
N VAL A 124 -16.27 -3.54 -6.77
CA VAL A 124 -17.36 -4.44 -6.36
C VAL A 124 -16.86 -5.88 -6.49
N PRO A 125 -16.91 -6.73 -5.45
CA PRO A 125 -16.45 -8.10 -5.56
C PRO A 125 -17.22 -8.89 -6.61
N VAL A 126 -16.53 -9.77 -7.34
CA VAL A 126 -17.18 -10.69 -8.31
C VAL A 126 -18.33 -11.45 -7.67
N THR A 127 -18.14 -11.96 -6.46
CA THR A 127 -19.14 -12.72 -5.70
C THR A 127 -20.42 -11.92 -5.36
N VAL A 128 -20.36 -10.59 -5.35
CA VAL A 128 -21.54 -9.73 -5.14
C VAL A 128 -22.32 -9.50 -6.44
N LEU A 129 -21.67 -9.67 -7.58
CA LEU A 129 -22.26 -9.50 -8.91
C LEU A 129 -22.82 -10.82 -9.48
N GLU A 130 -22.33 -11.96 -9.00
CA GLU A 130 -22.83 -13.28 -9.40
C GLU A 130 -24.35 -13.40 -9.17
N GLY A 131 -25.07 -13.74 -10.23
CA GLY A 131 -26.54 -13.88 -10.20
C GLY A 131 -27.32 -12.57 -10.07
N ARG A 132 -26.64 -11.41 -10.12
CA ARG A 132 -27.30 -10.09 -10.03
C ARG A 132 -27.69 -9.57 -11.40
N ASN A 133 -28.93 -9.14 -11.53
CA ASN A 133 -29.39 -8.37 -12.69
C ASN A 133 -28.92 -6.91 -12.55
N LEU A 134 -27.99 -6.50 -13.42
CA LEU A 134 -27.56 -5.11 -13.51
C LEU A 134 -28.43 -4.37 -14.54
N ASP A 135 -28.70 -3.09 -14.28
CA ASP A 135 -29.37 -2.22 -15.24
C ASP A 135 -28.53 -2.13 -16.55
N PRO A 136 -29.16 -2.11 -17.74
CA PRO A 136 -28.43 -2.05 -19.01
C PRO A 136 -27.50 -0.84 -19.17
N HIS A 137 -27.73 0.27 -18.46
CA HIS A 137 -26.84 1.43 -18.44
C HIS A 137 -25.69 1.28 -17.43
N THR A 138 -25.46 0.07 -16.91
CA THR A 138 -24.40 -0.23 -15.94
C THR A 138 -23.28 -1.03 -16.60
N THR A 139 -22.06 -0.49 -16.54
CA THR A 139 -20.81 -1.19 -16.82
C THR A 139 -19.88 -1.05 -15.62
N GLY A 140 -18.75 -1.75 -15.61
CA GLY A 140 -17.78 -1.59 -14.54
C GLY A 140 -16.67 -2.61 -14.54
N VAL A 141 -15.77 -2.45 -13.57
CA VAL A 141 -14.62 -3.31 -13.33
C VAL A 141 -14.77 -3.98 -11.96
N PRO A 142 -15.17 -5.25 -11.91
CA PRO A 142 -15.22 -6.01 -10.65
C PRO A 142 -13.85 -6.17 -10.02
N VAL A 143 -13.80 -6.60 -8.77
CA VAL A 143 -12.56 -6.97 -8.07
C VAL A 143 -12.61 -8.42 -7.59
N GLN A 144 -11.51 -9.14 -7.72
CA GLN A 144 -11.34 -10.40 -7.03
C GLN A 144 -10.68 -10.14 -5.67
N LEU A 145 -11.39 -10.42 -4.59
CA LEU A 145 -10.85 -10.29 -3.23
C LEU A 145 -10.06 -11.56 -2.88
N GLY A 146 -8.76 -11.39 -2.62
CA GLY A 146 -7.81 -12.48 -2.42
C GLY A 146 -7.74 -13.08 -1.00
N PHE A 147 -8.86 -13.30 -0.29
CA PHE A 147 -8.83 -13.83 1.09
C PHE A 147 -8.18 -15.21 1.17
N GLU A 148 -8.66 -16.15 0.34
CA GLU A 148 -8.15 -17.51 0.30
C GLU A 148 -6.70 -17.53 -0.19
N GLN A 149 -6.40 -16.78 -1.25
CA GLN A 149 -5.08 -16.68 -1.86
C GLN A 149 -4.06 -16.12 -0.86
N THR A 150 -4.46 -15.13 -0.05
CA THR A 150 -3.61 -14.56 1.01
C THR A 150 -3.33 -15.58 2.11
N LEU A 151 -4.33 -16.36 2.55
CA LEU A 151 -4.10 -17.40 3.55
C LEU A 151 -3.22 -18.54 2.98
N ASN A 152 -3.47 -18.99 1.76
CA ASN A 152 -2.61 -19.99 1.10
C ASN A 152 -1.15 -19.52 1.02
N LEU A 153 -0.94 -18.25 0.65
CA LEU A 153 0.39 -17.64 0.65
C LEU A 153 1.01 -17.64 2.06
N ALA A 154 0.24 -17.27 3.08
CA ALA A 154 0.71 -17.28 4.46
C ALA A 154 1.16 -18.68 4.91
N LEU A 155 0.37 -19.71 4.61
CA LEU A 155 0.68 -21.10 4.94
C LEU A 155 1.88 -21.63 4.15
N HIS A 156 2.04 -21.21 2.89
CA HIS A 156 3.20 -21.56 2.09
C HIS A 156 4.50 -20.97 2.66
N LEU A 157 4.45 -19.70 3.08
CA LEU A 157 5.59 -19.00 3.68
C LEU A 157 5.87 -19.44 5.12
N ARG A 158 4.87 -19.99 5.82
CA ARG A 158 4.95 -20.49 7.19
C ARG A 158 4.29 -21.86 7.30
N PRO A 159 4.93 -22.94 6.82
CA PRO A 159 4.32 -24.27 6.76
C PRO A 159 4.02 -24.89 8.13
N ALA A 160 4.68 -24.43 9.20
CA ALA A 160 4.44 -24.87 10.58
C ALA A 160 3.21 -24.20 11.23
N THR A 161 2.47 -23.35 10.50
CA THR A 161 1.31 -22.63 11.03
C THR A 161 0.21 -23.61 11.45
N ARG A 162 -0.25 -23.47 12.69
CA ARG A 162 -1.41 -24.21 13.23
C ARG A 162 -2.59 -23.29 13.54
N ARG A 163 -2.29 -22.03 13.89
CA ARG A 163 -3.29 -21.04 14.27
C ARG A 163 -3.34 -19.88 13.27
N VAL A 164 -4.55 -19.51 12.87
CA VAL A 164 -4.80 -18.30 12.07
C VAL A 164 -5.63 -17.36 12.92
N VAL A 165 -5.11 -16.17 13.16
CA VAL A 165 -5.83 -15.14 13.92
C VAL A 165 -6.33 -14.08 12.96
N VAL A 166 -7.65 -14.03 12.78
CA VAL A 166 -8.30 -13.07 11.90
C VAL A 166 -8.72 -11.85 12.73
N ILE A 167 -8.28 -10.67 12.34
CA ILE A 167 -8.61 -9.41 13.03
C ILE A 167 -9.59 -8.62 12.17
N ALA A 168 -10.74 -8.26 12.76
CA ALA A 168 -11.69 -7.35 12.15
C ALA A 168 -12.37 -6.44 13.20
N GLY A 169 -12.75 -5.24 12.78
CA GLY A 169 -13.48 -4.28 13.60
C GLY A 169 -14.97 -4.59 13.75
N ALA A 170 -15.71 -3.61 14.25
CA ALA A 170 -17.12 -3.68 14.58
C ALA A 170 -18.00 -2.76 13.69
N ALA A 171 -17.45 -2.07 12.68
CA ALA A 171 -18.27 -1.32 11.73
C ALA A 171 -19.03 -2.28 10.78
N GLU A 172 -20.05 -1.78 10.10
CA GLU A 172 -20.74 -2.53 9.04
C GLU A 172 -19.79 -3.05 7.93
N PRO A 173 -18.89 -2.23 7.36
CA PRO A 173 -17.88 -2.74 6.40
C PRO A 173 -16.94 -3.77 7.03
N ASP A 174 -16.61 -3.68 8.32
CA ASP A 174 -15.76 -4.67 8.99
C ASP A 174 -16.45 -6.04 9.08
N ARG A 175 -17.73 -6.06 9.49
CA ARG A 175 -18.54 -7.29 9.55
C ARG A 175 -18.74 -7.91 8.17
N TRP A 176 -18.88 -7.09 7.14
CA TRP A 176 -19.02 -7.58 5.77
C TRP A 176 -17.73 -8.21 5.24
N HIS A 177 -16.55 -7.60 5.46
CA HIS A 177 -15.28 -8.24 5.10
C HIS A 177 -15.04 -9.53 5.90
N LEU A 178 -15.42 -9.52 7.18
CA LEU A 178 -15.34 -10.70 8.04
C LEU A 178 -16.19 -11.86 7.50
N SER A 179 -17.42 -11.61 7.03
CA SER A 179 -18.28 -12.69 6.51
C SER A 179 -17.73 -13.30 5.23
N LEU A 180 -17.16 -12.48 4.34
CA LEU A 180 -16.46 -12.95 3.15
C LEU A 180 -15.23 -13.78 3.51
N ALA A 181 -14.43 -13.32 4.47
CA ALA A 181 -13.29 -14.08 4.97
C ALA A 181 -13.73 -15.41 5.58
N GLN A 182 -14.74 -15.43 6.44
CA GLN A 182 -15.27 -16.66 7.06
C GLN A 182 -15.70 -17.68 5.99
N THR A 183 -16.37 -17.22 4.93
CA THR A 183 -16.78 -18.07 3.81
C THR A 183 -15.56 -18.65 3.08
N ALA A 184 -14.58 -17.81 2.74
CA ALA A 184 -13.34 -18.24 2.08
C ALA A 184 -12.49 -19.19 2.94
N LEU A 185 -12.52 -18.99 4.27
CA LEU A 185 -11.71 -19.75 5.22
C LEU A 185 -12.40 -21.05 5.69
N ALA A 186 -13.69 -21.23 5.41
CA ALA A 186 -14.45 -22.42 5.84
C ALA A 186 -13.81 -23.74 5.41
N ARG A 187 -13.16 -23.78 4.23
CA ARG A 187 -12.46 -24.96 3.71
C ARG A 187 -11.23 -25.40 4.51
N TYR A 188 -10.74 -24.57 5.43
CA TYR A 188 -9.63 -24.89 6.32
C TYR A 188 -10.09 -25.37 7.70
N ALA A 189 -11.41 -25.43 7.94
CA ALA A 189 -11.97 -25.95 9.17
C ALA A 189 -11.46 -27.38 9.43
N GLY A 190 -11.06 -27.64 10.68
CA GLY A 190 -10.48 -28.91 11.10
C GLY A 190 -9.00 -29.12 10.73
N ARG A 191 -8.42 -28.27 9.86
CA ARG A 191 -6.98 -28.28 9.54
C ARG A 191 -6.20 -27.21 10.30
N LEU A 192 -6.85 -26.08 10.57
CA LEU A 192 -6.28 -24.93 11.27
C LEU A 192 -7.20 -24.51 12.41
N ASP A 193 -6.59 -24.02 13.49
CA ASP A 193 -7.29 -23.31 14.56
C ASP A 193 -7.50 -21.85 14.12
N VAL A 194 -8.70 -21.52 13.63
CA VAL A 194 -9.03 -20.16 13.17
C VAL A 194 -9.73 -19.40 14.28
N GLN A 195 -9.03 -18.44 14.86
CA GLN A 195 -9.55 -17.55 15.90
C GLN A 195 -9.91 -16.18 15.31
N TYR A 196 -11.11 -15.69 15.61
CA TYR A 196 -11.56 -14.37 15.19
C TYR A 196 -11.47 -13.38 16.35
N LEU A 197 -10.63 -12.36 16.22
CA LEU A 197 -10.54 -11.23 17.15
C LEU A 197 -11.43 -10.10 16.62
N THR A 198 -12.67 -10.09 17.11
CA THR A 198 -13.73 -9.17 16.67
C THR A 198 -14.41 -8.54 17.87
N GLY A 199 -14.91 -7.31 17.74
CA GLY A 199 -15.63 -6.63 18.82
C GLY A 199 -14.74 -6.24 20.01
N LEU A 200 -13.41 -6.31 19.85
CA LEU A 200 -12.45 -5.87 20.85
C LEU A 200 -12.12 -4.38 20.67
N THR A 201 -11.75 -3.70 21.75
CA THR A 201 -11.12 -2.38 21.65
C THR A 201 -9.77 -2.50 20.93
N LEU A 202 -9.25 -1.40 20.40
CA LEU A 202 -7.90 -1.41 19.82
C LEU A 202 -6.84 -1.85 20.84
N ALA A 203 -6.98 -1.42 22.10
CA ALA A 203 -6.06 -1.79 23.17
C ALA A 203 -6.07 -3.30 23.44
N ASP A 204 -7.26 -3.90 23.52
CA ASP A 204 -7.41 -5.34 23.75
C ASP A 204 -6.93 -6.15 22.56
N THR A 205 -7.15 -5.66 21.33
CA THR A 205 -6.62 -6.28 20.11
C THR A 205 -5.09 -6.32 20.12
N VAL A 206 -4.43 -5.21 20.46
CA VAL A 206 -2.97 -5.12 20.60
C VAL A 206 -2.46 -6.06 21.70
N ALA A 207 -3.17 -6.15 22.83
CA ALA A 207 -2.81 -7.06 23.92
C ALA A 207 -2.92 -8.54 23.49
N ALA A 208 -4.01 -8.91 22.81
CA ALA A 208 -4.23 -10.26 22.31
C ALA A 208 -3.15 -10.66 21.27
N VAL A 209 -2.80 -9.75 20.36
CA VAL A 209 -1.76 -10.01 19.35
C VAL A 209 -0.38 -10.20 19.97
N ARG A 210 -0.04 -9.42 21.00
CA ARG A 210 1.24 -9.58 21.73
C ARG A 210 1.40 -10.95 22.37
N ALA A 211 0.28 -11.55 22.79
CA ALA A 211 0.24 -12.85 23.47
C ALA A 211 0.22 -14.06 22.51
N LEU A 212 0.25 -13.83 21.18
CA LEU A 212 0.17 -14.93 20.22
C LEU A 212 1.40 -15.85 20.26
N PRO A 213 1.20 -17.18 20.18
CA PRO A 213 2.29 -18.13 20.06
C PRO A 213 2.91 -18.10 18.66
N LEU A 214 4.15 -18.59 18.56
CA LEU A 214 4.97 -18.48 17.34
C LEU A 214 4.50 -19.35 16.16
N ASP A 215 3.58 -20.30 16.41
CA ASP A 215 2.93 -21.14 15.40
C ASP A 215 1.65 -20.51 14.84
N ALA A 216 1.35 -19.27 15.22
CA ALA A 216 0.27 -18.48 14.66
C ALA A 216 0.72 -17.62 13.46
N VAL A 217 -0.25 -17.22 12.65
CA VAL A 217 -0.15 -16.08 11.73
C VAL A 217 -1.36 -15.18 11.91
N VAL A 218 -1.23 -13.90 11.60
CA VAL A 218 -2.36 -12.96 11.63
C VAL A 218 -2.84 -12.71 10.21
N LEU A 219 -4.16 -12.79 10.00
CA LEU A 219 -4.83 -12.27 8.81
C LEU A 219 -5.58 -10.99 9.19
N TYR A 220 -5.01 -9.84 8.85
CA TYR A 220 -5.60 -8.54 9.16
C TYR A 220 -6.57 -8.12 8.04
N LEU A 221 -7.86 -7.93 8.40
CA LEU A 221 -8.91 -7.54 7.45
C LEU A 221 -9.08 -6.02 7.44
N THR A 222 -10.01 -5.49 8.22
CA THR A 222 -10.24 -4.05 8.40
C THR A 222 -10.69 -3.79 9.84
N MET A 223 -10.35 -2.63 10.40
CA MET A 223 -10.93 -2.13 11.64
C MET A 223 -11.22 -0.64 11.50
N PHE A 224 -12.39 -0.32 10.94
CA PHE A 224 -12.90 1.05 10.84
C PHE A 224 -13.54 1.52 12.15
N ARG A 225 -14.01 0.59 12.97
CA ARG A 225 -14.49 0.86 14.32
C ARG A 225 -14.06 -0.27 15.25
N ASP A 226 -13.63 0.05 16.46
CA ASP A 226 -13.34 -0.98 17.46
C ASP A 226 -14.59 -1.36 18.29
N GLY A 227 -14.42 -2.29 19.23
CA GLY A 227 -15.47 -2.72 20.16
C GLY A 227 -15.99 -1.63 21.10
N GLY A 228 -15.22 -0.56 21.32
CA GLY A 228 -15.63 0.61 22.10
C GLY A 228 -16.40 1.64 21.28
N GLY A 229 -16.56 1.43 19.97
CA GLY A 229 -17.22 2.35 19.07
C GLY A 229 -16.31 3.44 18.50
N VAL A 230 -15.00 3.39 18.75
CA VAL A 230 -14.06 4.41 18.32
C VAL A 230 -13.83 4.30 16.81
N PRO A 231 -14.04 5.35 16.01
CA PRO A 231 -13.71 5.35 14.59
C PRO A 231 -12.20 5.35 14.38
N LEU A 232 -11.72 4.52 13.46
CA LEU A 232 -10.31 4.25 13.23
C LEU A 232 -10.01 4.19 11.73
N VAL A 233 -8.75 4.40 11.37
CA VAL A 233 -8.21 4.14 10.04
C VAL A 233 -7.53 2.77 10.06
N PRO A 234 -7.97 1.77 9.26
CA PRO A 234 -7.43 0.42 9.33
C PRO A 234 -5.91 0.32 9.16
N ARG A 235 -5.32 1.12 8.26
CA ARG A 235 -3.85 1.17 8.10
C ARG A 235 -3.15 1.56 9.40
N ASP A 236 -3.65 2.58 10.09
CA ASP A 236 -3.01 3.08 11.31
C ASP A 236 -3.18 2.11 12.48
N VAL A 237 -4.29 1.35 12.49
CA VAL A 237 -4.49 0.21 13.40
C VAL A 237 -3.46 -0.89 13.12
N LEU A 238 -3.27 -1.27 11.86
CA LEU A 238 -2.28 -2.26 11.47
C LEU A 238 -0.88 -1.86 11.95
N THR A 239 -0.46 -0.61 11.81
CA THR A 239 0.85 -0.15 12.29
C THR A 239 1.04 -0.43 13.79
N ARG A 240 -0.01 -0.21 14.60
CA ARG A 240 0.02 -0.47 16.06
C ARG A 240 0.05 -1.96 16.37
N VAL A 241 -0.68 -2.76 15.60
CA VAL A 241 -0.69 -4.23 15.74
C VAL A 241 0.67 -4.82 15.34
N ALA A 242 1.21 -4.40 14.21
CA ALA A 242 2.51 -4.84 13.69
C ALA A 242 3.66 -4.52 14.66
N ALA A 243 3.62 -3.36 15.31
CA ALA A 243 4.64 -2.95 16.28
C ALA A 243 4.80 -3.89 17.50
N VAL A 244 3.77 -4.67 17.83
CA VAL A 244 3.79 -5.58 19.01
C VAL A 244 3.67 -7.05 18.64
N SER A 245 3.38 -7.36 17.37
CA SER A 245 3.22 -8.74 16.94
C SER A 245 4.54 -9.50 17.08
N ARG A 246 4.44 -10.80 17.36
CA ARG A 246 5.57 -11.75 17.32
C ARG A 246 5.41 -12.79 16.22
N VAL A 247 4.36 -12.65 15.41
CA VAL A 247 4.08 -13.50 14.25
C VAL A 247 3.78 -12.67 13.00
N PRO A 248 4.08 -13.19 11.79
CA PRO A 248 3.85 -12.45 10.56
C PRO A 248 2.38 -12.14 10.35
N ILE A 249 2.13 -10.94 9.85
CA ILE A 249 0.81 -10.43 9.52
C ILE A 249 0.66 -10.47 8.00
N PHE A 250 -0.46 -10.97 7.53
CA PHE A 250 -0.84 -11.00 6.12
C PHE A 250 -2.13 -10.21 5.93
N GLY A 251 -2.32 -9.66 4.74
CA GLY A 251 -3.51 -8.87 4.42
C GLY A 251 -3.60 -8.62 2.93
N MET A 252 -4.77 -8.22 2.48
CA MET A 252 -5.12 -8.18 1.05
C MET A 252 -5.30 -6.78 0.46
N PHE A 253 -5.12 -5.76 1.27
CA PHE A 253 -5.28 -4.37 0.84
C PHE A 253 -3.92 -3.73 0.56
N GLU A 254 -3.80 -3.08 -0.59
CA GLU A 254 -2.58 -2.43 -1.04
C GLU A 254 -2.08 -1.37 -0.05
N THR A 255 -3.01 -0.72 0.66
CA THR A 255 -2.74 0.31 1.66
C THR A 255 -2.03 -0.20 2.92
N TYR A 256 -1.83 -1.51 3.06
CA TYR A 256 -1.13 -2.13 4.19
C TYR A 256 0.34 -2.43 3.90
N LEU A 257 0.71 -2.50 2.61
CA LEU A 257 2.09 -2.57 2.18
C LEU A 257 2.77 -1.26 2.56
N GLY A 258 3.81 -1.31 3.38
CA GLY A 258 4.28 -0.09 4.02
C GLY A 258 4.25 -0.17 5.54
N ASP A 259 3.19 -0.78 6.06
CA ASP A 259 2.65 -0.46 7.39
C ASP A 259 2.51 -1.67 8.32
N GLY A 260 2.72 -2.90 7.84
CA GLY A 260 2.79 -4.06 8.74
C GLY A 260 2.59 -5.44 8.14
N ILE A 261 2.01 -5.56 6.94
CA ILE A 261 1.84 -6.89 6.33
C ILE A 261 3.12 -7.38 5.66
N ALA A 262 3.42 -8.67 5.82
CA ALA A 262 4.52 -9.36 5.17
C ALA A 262 4.24 -9.57 3.68
N ALA A 263 3.04 -10.05 3.35
CA ALA A 263 2.59 -10.26 1.99
C ALA A 263 1.06 -10.41 1.92
N GLY A 264 0.55 -10.46 0.70
CA GLY A 264 -0.80 -10.90 0.41
C GLY A 264 -1.10 -11.04 -1.07
N SER A 265 -2.30 -11.50 -1.38
CA SER A 265 -2.87 -11.41 -2.72
C SER A 265 -3.64 -10.11 -2.82
N ILE A 266 -3.07 -9.14 -3.52
CA ILE A 266 -3.47 -7.73 -3.48
C ILE A 266 -3.85 -7.27 -4.88
N ALA A 267 -4.99 -6.58 -5.00
CA ALA A 267 -5.38 -5.86 -6.21
C ALA A 267 -4.97 -4.38 -6.08
N SER A 268 -4.44 -3.80 -7.15
CA SER A 268 -4.03 -2.39 -7.15
C SER A 268 -5.24 -1.45 -7.25
N TYR A 269 -5.32 -0.52 -6.30
CA TYR A 269 -6.37 0.51 -6.29
C TYR A 269 -6.19 1.49 -7.44
N GLU A 270 -4.97 1.94 -7.70
CA GLU A 270 -4.69 2.87 -8.80
C GLU A 270 -5.00 2.25 -10.17
N ALA A 271 -4.61 0.99 -10.38
CA ALA A 271 -4.94 0.28 -11.63
C ALA A 271 -6.46 0.09 -11.80
N GLN A 272 -7.18 -0.16 -10.70
CA GLN A 272 -8.62 -0.28 -10.73
C GLN A 272 -9.32 1.05 -11.04
N GLY A 273 -8.87 2.15 -10.43
CA GLY A 273 -9.35 3.49 -10.75
C GLY A 273 -9.11 3.85 -12.22
N ARG A 274 -7.90 3.54 -12.73
CA ARG A 274 -7.54 3.76 -14.14
C ARG A 274 -8.48 3.05 -15.09
N ARG A 275 -8.74 1.76 -14.86
CA ARG A 275 -9.69 0.98 -15.67
C ARG A 275 -11.11 1.55 -15.61
N ALA A 276 -11.55 2.04 -14.45
CA ALA A 276 -12.84 2.72 -14.35
C ALA A 276 -12.87 4.03 -15.18
N GLY A 277 -11.80 4.83 -15.14
CA GLY A 277 -11.71 6.06 -15.92
C GLY A 277 -11.64 5.84 -17.43
N GLU A 278 -11.00 4.75 -17.86
CA GLU A 278 -11.05 4.30 -19.26
C GLU A 278 -12.50 3.98 -19.68
N LEU A 279 -13.29 3.32 -18.82
CA LEU A 279 -14.71 3.07 -19.10
C LEU A 279 -15.53 4.35 -19.12
N VAL A 280 -15.31 5.28 -18.19
CA VAL A 280 -15.95 6.59 -18.20
C VAL A 280 -15.68 7.30 -19.53
N ALA A 281 -14.41 7.34 -19.97
CA ALA A 281 -14.05 7.97 -21.23
C ALA A 281 -14.77 7.33 -22.43
N ARG A 282 -14.91 6.00 -22.47
CA ARG A 282 -15.66 5.29 -23.53
C ARG A 282 -17.14 5.68 -23.54
N VAL A 283 -17.77 5.73 -22.37
CA VAL A 283 -19.17 6.14 -22.26
C VAL A 283 -19.36 7.61 -22.68
N LEU A 284 -18.46 8.50 -22.26
CA LEU A 284 -18.50 9.90 -22.68
C LEU A 284 -18.28 10.09 -24.19
N ASN A 285 -17.59 9.14 -24.85
CA ASN A 285 -17.48 9.09 -26.32
C ASN A 285 -18.75 8.56 -27.02
N GLY A 286 -19.80 8.22 -26.27
CA GLY A 286 -21.07 7.73 -26.83
C GLY A 286 -21.15 6.21 -26.99
N GLU A 287 -20.20 5.44 -26.46
CA GLU A 287 -20.35 3.98 -26.40
C GLU A 287 -21.42 3.58 -25.38
N ASP A 288 -22.34 2.70 -25.79
CA ASP A 288 -23.41 2.19 -24.93
C ASP A 288 -22.86 1.26 -23.83
N PRO A 289 -23.12 1.53 -22.53
CA PRO A 289 -22.68 0.68 -21.42
C PRO A 289 -23.07 -0.80 -21.56
N SER A 290 -24.21 -1.10 -22.17
CA SER A 290 -24.68 -2.47 -22.38
C SER A 290 -23.81 -3.24 -23.38
N VAL A 291 -23.26 -2.54 -24.38
CA VAL A 291 -22.31 -3.09 -25.37
C VAL A 291 -20.92 -3.21 -24.77
N ILE A 292 -20.51 -2.25 -23.94
CA ILE A 292 -19.25 -2.32 -23.20
C ILE A 292 -19.24 -3.56 -22.28
N GLY A 293 -20.35 -3.80 -21.59
CA GLY A 293 -20.53 -4.92 -20.67
C GLY A 293 -19.66 -4.83 -19.41
N VAL A 294 -19.85 -5.75 -18.49
CA VAL A 294 -19.00 -5.86 -17.29
C VAL A 294 -17.63 -6.40 -17.69
N GLN A 295 -16.57 -5.70 -17.29
CA GLN A 295 -15.20 -6.07 -17.64
C GLN A 295 -14.72 -7.25 -16.80
N ALA A 296 -13.65 -7.91 -17.27
CA ALA A 296 -12.95 -8.91 -16.47
C ALA A 296 -12.48 -8.31 -15.13
N PRO A 297 -12.55 -9.05 -14.02
CA PRO A 297 -12.18 -8.52 -12.72
C PRO A 297 -10.73 -8.02 -12.69
N ALA A 298 -10.48 -7.00 -11.86
CA ALA A 298 -9.13 -6.71 -11.43
C ALA A 298 -8.64 -7.89 -10.58
N MET A 299 -7.69 -8.64 -11.13
CA MET A 299 -7.09 -9.79 -10.46
C MET A 299 -6.14 -9.30 -9.36
N SER A 300 -6.17 -9.99 -8.23
CA SER A 300 -5.17 -9.83 -7.18
C SER A 300 -3.96 -10.71 -7.49
N HIS A 301 -2.75 -10.19 -7.28
CA HIS A 301 -1.50 -10.94 -7.43
C HIS A 301 -0.69 -10.90 -6.13
N CYS A 302 0.31 -11.78 -6.03
CA CYS A 302 1.18 -11.80 -4.85
C CYS A 302 2.01 -10.52 -4.80
N ILE A 303 1.90 -9.79 -3.69
CA ILE A 303 2.78 -8.66 -3.38
C ILE A 303 3.32 -8.84 -1.96
N ALA A 304 4.63 -8.70 -1.79
CA ALA A 304 5.32 -8.82 -0.52
C ALA A 304 6.09 -7.55 -0.15
N ASP A 305 6.12 -7.23 1.15
CA ASP A 305 6.95 -6.14 1.70
C ASP A 305 8.29 -6.70 2.15
N TRP A 306 9.36 -6.35 1.42
CA TRP A 306 10.71 -6.84 1.69
C TRP A 306 11.17 -6.59 3.13
N ARG A 307 10.80 -5.46 3.71
CA ARG A 307 11.21 -5.08 5.08
C ARG A 307 10.56 -6.00 6.10
N GLN A 308 9.29 -6.35 5.87
CA GLN A 308 8.55 -7.25 6.73
C GLN A 308 9.02 -8.70 6.56
N LEU A 309 9.31 -9.16 5.33
CA LEU A 309 9.93 -10.48 5.13
C LEU A 309 11.21 -10.63 5.95
N ARG A 310 12.09 -9.61 5.91
CA ARG A 310 13.33 -9.58 6.71
C ARG A 310 13.05 -9.52 8.21
N HIS A 311 12.10 -8.71 8.64
CA HIS A 311 11.71 -8.61 10.06
C HIS A 311 11.23 -9.95 10.63
N TRP A 312 10.45 -10.70 9.84
CA TRP A 312 9.87 -11.99 10.22
C TRP A 312 10.76 -13.20 9.90
N GLY A 313 11.94 -12.98 9.32
CA GLY A 313 12.85 -14.06 8.89
C GLY A 313 12.28 -14.97 7.80
N ILE A 314 11.38 -14.44 6.96
CA ILE A 314 10.79 -15.16 5.83
C ILE A 314 11.75 -15.06 4.64
N ALA A 315 12.17 -16.20 4.12
CA ALA A 315 13.10 -16.27 3.00
C ALA A 315 12.39 -15.91 1.67
N GLU A 316 13.02 -15.04 0.87
CA GLU A 316 12.46 -14.57 -0.41
C GLU A 316 12.24 -15.70 -1.42
N ASN A 317 13.03 -16.77 -1.35
CA ASN A 317 12.91 -17.94 -2.23
C ASN A 317 11.67 -18.82 -1.94
N LEU A 318 10.98 -18.59 -0.82
CA LEU A 318 9.69 -19.20 -0.53
C LEU A 318 8.54 -18.45 -1.20
N LEU A 319 8.77 -17.26 -1.77
CA LEU A 319 7.72 -16.56 -2.50
C LEU A 319 7.46 -17.26 -3.84
N PRO A 320 6.20 -17.23 -4.33
CA PRO A 320 5.88 -17.57 -5.70
C PRO A 320 6.73 -16.77 -6.70
N ALA A 321 7.06 -17.38 -7.84
CA ALA A 321 7.96 -16.78 -8.83
C ALA A 321 7.43 -15.47 -9.44
N ASP A 322 6.11 -15.30 -9.49
CA ASP A 322 5.40 -14.12 -9.99
C ASP A 322 5.13 -13.08 -8.88
N CYS A 323 5.62 -13.29 -7.66
CA CYS A 323 5.37 -12.38 -6.55
C CYS A 323 6.17 -11.08 -6.68
N GLU A 324 5.47 -9.95 -6.65
CA GLU A 324 6.07 -8.62 -6.67
C GLU A 324 6.64 -8.28 -5.29
N ILE A 325 7.94 -7.94 -5.21
CA ILE A 325 8.57 -7.52 -3.97
C ILE A 325 8.72 -6.00 -3.94
N ARG A 326 7.98 -5.34 -3.04
CA ARG A 326 8.06 -3.89 -2.82
C ARG A 326 9.01 -3.53 -1.68
N PHE A 327 9.47 -2.27 -1.68
CA PHE A 327 10.37 -1.69 -0.68
C PHE A 327 11.73 -2.41 -0.53
N LYS A 328 12.16 -3.16 -1.54
CA LYS A 328 13.46 -3.84 -1.55
C LYS A 328 14.59 -2.82 -1.64
N LYS A 329 15.44 -2.77 -0.61
CA LYS A 329 16.66 -1.97 -0.58
C LYS A 329 17.86 -2.89 -0.41
N VAL A 330 18.42 -3.34 -1.53
CA VAL A 330 19.61 -4.20 -1.55
C VAL A 330 20.80 -3.38 -1.05
N THR A 331 21.48 -3.82 -0.01
CA THR A 331 22.67 -3.12 0.50
C THR A 331 23.88 -3.36 -0.41
N ALA A 332 24.89 -2.49 -0.33
CA ALA A 332 26.16 -2.71 -1.01
C ALA A 332 26.82 -4.01 -0.54
N TRP A 333 26.62 -4.40 0.71
CA TRP A 333 27.06 -5.69 1.24
C TRP A 333 26.33 -6.86 0.57
N ASP A 334 25.00 -6.81 0.48
CA ASP A 334 24.20 -7.87 -0.16
C ASP A 334 24.63 -8.09 -1.63
N ARG A 335 25.02 -7.02 -2.33
CA ARG A 335 25.42 -7.09 -3.74
C ARG A 335 26.90 -7.39 -3.95
N TYR A 336 27.77 -6.91 -3.05
CA TYR A 336 29.22 -6.88 -3.26
C TYR A 336 30.04 -7.51 -2.12
N SER A 337 29.43 -8.36 -1.28
CA SER A 337 30.08 -8.95 -0.11
C SER A 337 31.42 -9.62 -0.43
N TRP A 338 31.50 -10.43 -1.49
CA TRP A 338 32.77 -11.09 -1.84
C TRP A 338 33.83 -10.10 -2.35
N GLN A 339 33.43 -9.06 -3.08
CA GLN A 339 34.34 -8.00 -3.55
C GLN A 339 34.86 -7.19 -2.36
N ILE A 340 33.98 -6.86 -1.40
CA ILE A 340 34.35 -6.16 -0.15
C ILE A 340 35.32 -7.03 0.66
N LEU A 341 35.05 -8.33 0.82
CA LEU A 341 35.96 -9.27 1.49
C LEU A 341 37.31 -9.38 0.78
N THR A 342 37.30 -9.45 -0.55
CA THR A 342 38.54 -9.49 -1.35
C THR A 342 39.35 -8.21 -1.19
N ALA A 343 38.70 -7.04 -1.27
CA ALA A 343 39.35 -5.75 -1.06
C ALA A 343 39.93 -5.64 0.36
N LEU A 344 39.19 -6.08 1.38
CA LEU A 344 39.66 -6.09 2.76
C LEU A 344 40.87 -7.01 2.95
N ALA A 345 40.85 -8.20 2.34
CA ALA A 345 41.98 -9.13 2.37
C ALA A 345 43.23 -8.53 1.71
N VAL A 346 43.06 -7.84 0.57
CA VAL A 346 44.16 -7.14 -0.11
C VAL A 346 44.72 -6.01 0.75
N ILE A 347 43.86 -5.21 1.40
CA ILE A 347 44.29 -4.13 2.31
C ILE A 347 45.08 -4.71 3.49
N LEU A 348 44.61 -5.80 4.09
CA LEU A 348 45.32 -6.47 5.19
C LEU A 348 46.67 -7.05 4.73
N ALA A 349 46.73 -7.67 3.55
CA ALA A 349 47.97 -8.18 2.98
C ALA A 349 48.98 -7.06 2.70
N GLN A 350 48.53 -5.95 2.11
CA GLN A 350 49.37 -4.77 1.89
C GLN A 350 49.87 -4.17 3.21
N THR A 351 49.00 -4.10 4.22
CA THR A 351 49.35 -3.57 5.54
C THR A 351 50.40 -4.45 6.22
N ALA A 352 50.23 -5.78 6.17
CA ALA A 352 51.21 -6.73 6.69
C ALA A 352 52.55 -6.64 5.95
N LEU A 353 52.53 -6.47 4.62
CA LEU A 353 53.73 -6.27 3.82
C LEU A 353 54.46 -4.97 4.19
N ILE A 354 53.74 -3.86 4.34
CA ILE A 354 54.32 -2.58 4.77
C ILE A 354 54.97 -2.72 6.15
N ILE A 355 54.29 -3.34 7.12
CA ILE A 355 54.85 -3.59 8.46
C ILE A 355 56.10 -4.46 8.38
N ALA A 356 56.06 -5.55 7.59
CA ALA A 356 57.20 -6.43 7.39
C ALA A 356 58.40 -5.67 6.78
N LEU A 357 58.17 -4.82 5.78
CA LEU A 357 59.19 -3.97 5.18
C LEU A 357 59.74 -2.96 6.18
N MET A 358 58.90 -2.33 7.00
CA MET A 358 59.36 -1.40 8.04
C MET A 358 60.21 -2.09 9.11
N LEU A 359 59.82 -3.29 9.54
CA LEU A 359 60.59 -4.09 10.49
C LEU A 359 61.93 -4.55 9.88
N ASN A 360 61.93 -4.97 8.62
CA ASN A 360 63.14 -5.35 7.91
C ASN A 360 64.09 -4.15 7.75
N HIS A 361 63.57 -2.98 7.37
CA HIS A 361 64.35 -1.75 7.25
C HIS A 361 64.94 -1.29 8.58
N ARG A 362 64.19 -1.41 9.68
CA ARG A 362 64.69 -1.14 11.03
C ARG A 362 65.83 -2.07 11.41
N ARG A 363 65.69 -3.37 11.15
CA ARG A 363 66.76 -4.37 11.40
C ARG A 363 68.01 -4.05 10.59
N LEU A 364 67.84 -3.74 9.30
CA LEU A 364 68.96 -3.42 8.41
C LEU A 364 69.74 -2.19 8.88
N ARG A 365 69.03 -1.13 9.31
CA ARG A 365 69.66 0.08 9.87
C ARG A 365 70.42 -0.20 11.17
N GLN A 366 69.90 -1.06 12.04
CA GLN A 366 70.60 -1.45 13.27
C GLN A 366 71.89 -2.22 12.98
N THR A 367 71.88 -3.11 11.97
CA THR A 367 73.10 -3.80 11.53
C THR A 367 74.10 -2.83 10.91
N GLN A 368 73.65 -1.88 10.08
CA GLN A 368 74.52 -0.86 9.50
C GLN A 368 75.15 0.04 10.56
N SER A 369 74.38 0.51 11.56
CA SER A 369 74.93 1.31 12.66
C SER A 369 75.95 0.53 13.49
N ALA A 370 75.68 -0.76 13.77
CA ALA A 370 76.61 -1.60 14.51
C ALA A 370 77.94 -1.82 13.75
N LEU A 371 77.87 -2.04 12.43
CA LEU A 371 79.06 -2.14 11.58
C LEU A 371 79.84 -0.83 11.53
N GLN A 372 79.15 0.31 11.44
CA GLN A 372 79.79 1.62 11.37
C GLN A 372 80.49 1.99 12.68
N ASP A 373 79.87 1.70 13.83
CA ASP A 373 80.51 1.83 15.15
C ASP A 373 81.76 0.94 15.26
N GLU A 374 81.73 -0.27 14.69
CA GLU A 374 82.90 -1.18 14.67
C GLU A 374 84.02 -0.65 13.76
N TYR A 375 83.69 -0.12 12.58
CA TYR A 375 84.63 0.56 11.69
C TYR A 375 85.28 1.79 12.35
N ASP A 376 84.50 2.64 13.01
CA ASP A 376 84.99 3.84 13.69
C ASP A 376 85.92 3.49 14.85
N ARG A 377 85.60 2.44 15.62
CA ARG A 377 86.49 1.92 16.68
C ARG A 377 87.81 1.41 16.14
N ARG A 378 87.80 0.68 15.00
CA ARG A 378 89.05 0.22 14.36
C ARG A 378 89.88 1.40 13.85
N ASN A 379 89.26 2.38 13.19
CA ASN A 379 89.96 3.58 12.71
C ASN A 379 90.57 4.39 13.86
N GLN A 380 89.85 4.53 14.99
CA GLN A 380 90.38 5.17 16.20
C GLN A 380 91.56 4.38 16.79
N ALA A 381 91.48 3.05 16.84
CA ALA A 381 92.59 2.22 17.31
C ALA A 381 93.83 2.35 16.40
N GLU A 382 93.64 2.36 15.09
CA GLU A 382 94.72 2.53 14.10
C GLU A 382 95.35 3.93 14.16
N THR A 383 94.57 4.99 14.30
CA THR A 383 95.09 6.36 14.48
C THR A 383 95.81 6.53 15.82
N THR A 384 95.31 5.92 16.90
CA THR A 384 95.99 5.92 18.20
C THR A 384 97.33 5.17 18.12
N ALA A 385 97.37 4.03 17.42
CA ALA A 385 98.58 3.27 17.19
C ALA A 385 99.60 4.03 16.30
N ALA A 386 99.12 4.78 15.30
CA ALA A 386 99.95 5.64 14.47
C ALA A 386 100.58 6.79 15.29
N HIS A 387 99.80 7.47 16.14
CA HIS A 387 100.34 8.51 17.03
C HIS A 387 101.30 7.97 18.10
N MET A 388 101.13 6.74 18.57
CA MET A 388 102.13 6.10 19.45
C MET A 388 103.45 5.80 18.71
N ARG A 389 103.40 5.47 17.42
CA ARG A 389 104.59 5.25 16.59
C ARG A 389 105.36 6.54 16.27
N GLU A 390 104.69 7.69 16.19
CA GLU A 390 105.36 8.99 16.00
C GLU A 390 106.01 9.56 17.28
N ARG A 391 105.68 9.02 18.46
CA ARG A 391 106.23 9.45 19.76
C ARG A 391 107.40 8.62 20.26
N LEU A 392 107.77 7.56 19.54
CA LEU A 392 108.95 6.72 19.76
C LEU A 392 110.01 7.10 18.72
#